data_AF-A0A399ELZ2-F1
#
_entry.id   AF-A0A399ELZ2-F1
#
_cell.length_a   1.000
_cell.length_b   1.000
_cell.length_c   1.000
_cell.angle_alpha   90.00
_cell.angle_beta   90.00
_cell.angle_gamma   90.00
#
_symmetry.space_group_name_H-M   'P 1'
#
loop_
_entity.id
_entity.type
_entity.pdbx_description
1 polymer ?
#
loop_
_entity_poly.entity_id
_entity_poly.type
_entity_poly.pdbx_seq_one_letter_code
_entity_poly.pdbx_strand_id
1 'polypeptide(L)'
;MQAVREPGGVRVVLEGQFERPRLRVGGLEQPLAPVGPLRYEARLPGEVLGEAVVLENGRPRVRFALPSLPEWRLEDGRENLKRLSEASGGRLLNDVAELRRLPQRKDLALREPLLVLALLVFLLERYAERRRRELSWVRRA
;
A
#
# COMPACT_ATOMS: atom_id res chain seq x y z
N MET A 1 17.25 -6.38 14.15
CA MET A 1 15.80 -6.69 14.08
C MET A 1 15.37 -6.55 12.62
N GLN A 2 14.75 -7.56 12.05
CA GLN A 2 14.45 -7.64 10.62
C GLN A 2 13.04 -8.21 10.41
N ALA A 3 12.26 -7.61 9.50
CA ALA A 3 10.97 -8.14 9.06
C ALA A 3 11.01 -8.30 7.54
N VAL A 4 10.80 -9.52 7.06
CA VAL A 4 10.87 -9.88 5.64
C VAL A 4 9.57 -10.55 5.23
N ARG A 5 9.01 -10.13 4.09
CA ARG A 5 7.82 -10.75 3.51
C ARG A 5 8.23 -11.94 2.63
N GLU A 6 7.68 -13.10 2.92
CA GLU A 6 7.92 -14.38 2.25
C GLU A 6 6.57 -14.92 1.69
N PRO A 7 6.57 -15.90 0.76
CA PRO A 7 5.35 -16.45 0.14
C PRO A 7 4.32 -17.05 1.11
N GLY A 8 4.70 -17.30 2.37
CA GLY A 8 3.81 -17.82 3.41
C GLY A 8 3.47 -16.82 4.52
N GLY A 9 3.87 -15.56 4.42
CA GLY A 9 3.62 -14.53 5.43
C GLY A 9 4.78 -13.56 5.67
N VAL A 10 4.74 -12.82 6.78
CA VAL A 10 5.84 -11.93 7.17
C VAL A 10 6.66 -12.60 8.28
N ARG A 11 7.92 -12.90 7.98
CA ARG A 11 8.90 -13.43 8.93
C ARG A 11 9.55 -12.29 9.69
N VAL A 12 9.40 -12.30 11.01
CA VAL A 12 10.00 -11.31 11.92
C VAL A 12 11.09 -11.97 12.73
N VAL A 13 12.31 -11.47 12.62
CA VAL A 13 13.49 -11.92 13.35
C VAL A 13 13.95 -10.83 14.32
N LEU A 14 14.00 -11.21 15.59
CA LEU A 14 14.48 -10.39 16.67
C LEU A 14 15.82 -10.96 17.16
N GLU A 15 16.83 -10.09 17.28
CA GLU A 15 18.14 -10.44 17.81
C GLU A 15 18.41 -9.59 19.05
N GLY A 16 18.87 -10.22 20.13
CA GLY A 16 19.19 -9.57 21.39
C GLY A 16 18.83 -10.39 22.63
N GLN A 17 19.11 -9.82 23.80
CA GLN A 17 18.76 -10.38 25.10
C GLN A 17 17.32 -10.00 25.46
N PHE A 18 16.42 -10.97 25.35
CA PHE A 18 15.02 -10.86 25.73
C PHE A 18 14.62 -12.08 26.55
N GLU A 19 13.77 -11.91 27.57
CA GLU A 19 13.35 -13.07 28.37
C GLU A 19 12.23 -13.86 27.68
N ARG A 20 11.13 -13.17 27.36
CA ARG A 20 9.92 -13.75 26.72
C ARG A 20 9.29 -12.74 25.78
N PRO A 21 9.95 -12.44 24.64
CA PRO A 21 9.46 -11.43 23.73
C PRO A 21 8.14 -11.86 23.08
N ARG A 22 7.20 -10.92 22.99
CA ARG A 22 5.94 -11.07 22.26
C ARG A 22 5.83 -10.01 21.18
N LEU A 23 5.18 -10.36 20.09
CA LEU A 23 4.97 -9.47 18.96
C LEU A 23 3.49 -9.08 18.91
N ARG A 24 3.21 -7.78 18.92
CA ARG A 24 1.86 -7.23 18.78
C ARG A 24 1.72 -6.44 17.49
N VAL A 25 0.75 -6.82 16.67
CA VAL A 25 0.43 -6.16 15.39
C VAL A 25 -1.07 -6.14 15.15
N GLY A 26 -1.65 -4.97 14.86
CA GLY A 26 -3.07 -4.87 14.49
C GLY A 26 -4.04 -5.48 15.52
N GLY A 27 -3.67 -5.49 16.81
CA GLY A 27 -4.46 -6.11 17.88
C GLY A 27 -4.21 -7.61 18.10
N LEU A 28 -3.46 -8.28 17.21
CA LEU A 28 -3.00 -9.66 17.39
C LEU A 28 -1.70 -9.66 18.19
N GLU A 29 -1.61 -10.52 19.20
CA GLU A 29 -0.40 -10.72 20.00
C GLU A 29 0.03 -12.18 19.90
N GLN A 30 1.30 -12.42 19.54
CA GLN A 30 1.86 -13.76 19.43
C GLN A 30 3.26 -13.85 20.03
N PRO A 31 3.66 -15.00 20.59
CA PRO A 31 5.02 -15.17 21.10
C PRO A 31 6.06 -15.23 19.97
N LEU A 32 7.26 -14.70 20.24
CA LEU A 32 8.44 -14.90 19.40
C LEU A 32 9.18 -16.16 19.88
N ALA A 33 9.27 -17.18 19.03
CA ALA A 33 9.88 -18.46 19.37
C ALA A 33 11.41 -18.35 19.29
N PRO A 34 12.17 -18.89 20.26
CA PRO A 34 13.63 -18.91 20.18
C PRO A 34 14.08 -19.85 19.07
N VAL A 35 14.89 -19.34 18.13
CA VAL A 35 15.46 -20.11 17.01
C VAL A 35 16.97 -20.25 17.09
N GLY A 36 17.61 -19.62 18.08
CA GLY A 36 19.04 -19.72 18.35
C GLY A 36 19.47 -18.83 19.51
N PRO A 37 20.78 -18.81 19.85
CA PRO A 37 21.31 -17.92 20.87
C PRO A 37 20.96 -16.47 20.55
N LEU A 38 20.23 -15.81 21.47
CA LEU A 38 19.78 -14.42 21.34
C LEU A 38 18.94 -14.15 20.09
N ARG A 39 18.32 -15.17 19.48
CA ARG A 39 17.56 -15.02 18.24
C ARG A 39 16.16 -15.61 18.39
N TYR A 40 15.16 -14.79 18.07
CA TYR A 40 13.76 -15.16 18.15
C TYR A 40 13.07 -14.88 16.82
N GLU A 41 12.12 -15.73 16.45
CA GLU A 41 11.38 -15.65 15.20
C GLU A 41 9.87 -15.78 15.43
N ALA A 42 9.10 -15.04 14.64
CA ALA A 42 7.66 -15.22 14.53
C ALA A 42 7.22 -15.03 13.09
N ARG A 43 6.17 -15.75 12.69
CA ARG A 43 5.54 -15.61 11.37
C ARG A 43 4.19 -14.95 11.54
N LEU A 44 3.99 -13.84 10.84
CA LEU A 44 2.71 -13.14 10.77
C LEU A 44 1.99 -13.52 9.47
N PRO A 45 0.65 -13.46 9.43
CA PRO A 45 -0.10 -13.62 8.19
C PRO A 45 0.34 -12.65 7.09
N GLY A 46 0.19 -13.05 5.83
CA GLY A 46 0.61 -12.26 4.66
C GLY A 46 -0.16 -10.96 4.47
N GLU A 47 -1.35 -10.80 5.04
CA GLU A 47 -2.14 -9.58 4.89
C GLU A 47 -1.74 -8.46 5.86
N VAL A 48 -0.86 -8.75 6.82
CA VAL A 48 -0.54 -7.81 7.90
C VAL A 48 0.33 -6.65 7.38
N LEU A 49 -0.09 -5.44 7.74
CA LEU A 49 0.51 -4.15 7.35
C LEU A 49 0.60 -3.21 8.57
N GLY A 50 1.41 -2.16 8.43
CA GLY A 50 1.52 -1.09 9.42
C GLY A 50 2.65 -1.30 10.42
N GLU A 51 2.45 -0.87 11.67
CA GLU A 51 3.45 -0.96 12.73
C GLU A 51 3.29 -2.22 13.58
N ALA A 52 4.42 -2.80 13.93
CA ALA A 52 4.53 -3.91 14.85
C ALA A 52 5.33 -3.49 16.09
N VAL A 53 4.96 -4.06 17.24
CA VAL A 53 5.57 -3.75 18.53
C VAL A 53 6.05 -5.01 19.21
N VAL A 54 7.32 -5.05 19.58
CA VAL A 54 7.85 -6.07 20.49
C VAL A 54 7.55 -5.66 21.92
N LEU A 55 6.86 -6.54 22.64
CA LEU A 55 6.57 -6.46 24.06
C LEU A 55 7.52 -7.39 24.82
N GLU A 56 8.02 -6.90 25.95
CA GLU A 56 8.72 -7.72 26.94
C GLU A 56 8.04 -7.50 28.29
N ASN A 57 7.60 -8.57 28.94
CA ASN A 57 6.86 -8.49 30.21
C ASN A 57 5.68 -7.50 30.15
N GLY A 58 4.98 -7.47 29.00
CA GLY A 58 3.83 -6.60 28.74
C GLY A 58 4.18 -5.13 28.41
N ARG A 59 5.46 -4.75 28.42
CA ARG A 59 5.92 -3.39 28.13
C ARG A 59 6.46 -3.28 26.71
N PRO A 60 6.11 -2.23 25.94
CA PRO A 60 6.65 -2.02 24.60
C PRO A 60 8.13 -1.66 24.66
N ARG A 61 8.97 -2.48 24.01
CA ARG A 61 10.42 -2.29 23.99
C ARG A 61 10.93 -1.80 22.63
N VAL A 62 10.36 -2.30 21.53
CA VAL A 62 10.76 -1.94 20.17
C VAL A 62 9.52 -1.75 19.30
N ARG A 63 9.47 -0.68 18.51
CA ARG A 63 8.46 -0.46 17.46
C ARG A 63 9.13 -0.44 16.10
N PHE A 64 8.48 -1.01 15.10
CA PHE A 64 9.02 -1.05 13.74
C PHE A 64 7.89 -1.15 12.71
N ALA A 65 8.13 -0.60 11.53
CA ALA A 65 7.22 -0.75 10.40
C ALA A 65 7.39 -2.13 9.76
N LEU A 66 6.28 -2.77 9.43
CA LEU A 66 6.28 -3.98 8.62
C LEU A 66 6.52 -3.64 7.15
N PRO A 67 7.18 -4.53 6.40
CA PRO A 67 7.36 -4.35 4.97
C PRO A 67 6.00 -4.20 4.29
N SER A 68 5.88 -3.19 3.43
CA SER A 68 4.68 -2.97 2.63
C SER A 68 4.38 -4.19 1.76
N LEU A 69 3.13 -4.29 1.30
CA LEU A 69 2.83 -5.20 0.21
C LEU A 69 3.69 -4.81 -1.00
N PRO A 70 4.32 -5.77 -1.68
CA PRO A 70 4.96 -5.49 -2.94
C PRO A 70 3.89 -4.98 -3.92
N GLU A 71 4.25 -4.02 -4.77
CA GLU A 71 3.36 -3.55 -5.85
C GLU A 71 2.91 -4.72 -6.75
N TRP A 72 3.74 -5.76 -6.82
CA TRP A 72 3.49 -7.00 -7.55
C TRP A 72 3.43 -8.17 -6.57
N ARG A 73 2.25 -8.79 -6.41
CA ARG A 73 2.11 -10.01 -5.61
C ARG A 73 2.83 -11.18 -6.31
N LEU A 74 3.79 -11.79 -5.62
CA LEU A 74 4.60 -12.92 -6.12
C LEU A 74 3.80 -14.21 -6.35
N GLU A 75 2.66 -14.35 -5.67
CA GLU A 75 1.83 -15.57 -5.65
C GLU A 75 1.32 -15.96 -7.05
N ASP A 76 1.17 -14.98 -7.94
CA ASP A 76 0.59 -15.18 -9.27
C ASP A 76 1.57 -14.92 -10.40
N GLY A 77 2.89 -14.97 -10.19
CA GLY A 77 3.86 -14.71 -11.26
C GLY A 77 3.60 -15.55 -12.52
N ARG A 78 3.39 -16.86 -12.36
CA ARG A 78 3.06 -17.78 -13.48
C ARG A 78 1.66 -17.56 -14.04
N GLU A 79 0.66 -17.40 -13.19
CA GLU A 79 -0.73 -17.17 -13.58
C GLU A 79 -0.87 -15.88 -14.38
N ASN A 80 -0.15 -14.84 -13.96
CA ASN A 80 -0.16 -13.52 -14.55
C ASN A 80 0.67 -13.49 -15.84
N LEU A 81 1.81 -14.21 -15.90
CA LEU A 81 2.54 -14.44 -17.15
C LEU A 81 1.72 -15.27 -18.14
N LYS A 82 0.96 -16.25 -17.66
CA LYS A 82 0.02 -17.03 -18.47
C LYS A 82 -1.08 -16.12 -19.02
N ARG A 83 -1.75 -15.32 -18.18
CA ARG A 83 -2.74 -14.31 -18.61
C ARG A 83 -2.15 -13.31 -19.60
N LEU A 84 -0.92 -12.83 -19.38
CA LEU A 84 -0.21 -11.97 -20.32
C LEU A 84 0.09 -12.68 -21.64
N SER A 85 0.51 -13.95 -21.59
CA SER A 85 0.76 -14.76 -22.78
C SER A 85 -0.53 -15.02 -23.56
N GLU A 86 -1.64 -15.26 -22.89
CA GLU A 86 -2.97 -15.46 -23.50
C GLU A 86 -3.50 -14.15 -24.09
N ALA A 87 -3.38 -13.04 -23.36
CA ALA A 87 -3.79 -11.71 -23.82
C ALA A 87 -2.93 -11.19 -24.98
N SER A 88 -1.66 -11.60 -25.05
CA SER A 88 -0.76 -11.34 -26.20
C SER A 88 -0.87 -12.39 -27.31
N GLY A 89 -1.73 -13.40 -27.16
CA GLY A 89 -1.92 -14.48 -28.13
C GLY A 89 -0.68 -15.36 -28.34
N GLY A 90 0.23 -15.41 -27.36
CA GLY A 90 1.48 -16.15 -27.41
C GLY A 90 2.52 -15.56 -28.38
N ARG A 91 2.26 -14.37 -28.93
CA ARG A 91 3.15 -13.74 -29.89
C ARG A 91 4.23 -12.95 -29.14
N LEU A 92 5.42 -13.55 -29.05
CA LEU A 92 6.63 -12.81 -28.68
C LEU A 92 6.84 -11.70 -29.73
N LEU A 93 6.97 -10.47 -29.25
CA LEU A 93 7.37 -9.34 -30.09
C LEU A 93 8.78 -9.65 -30.59
N ASN A 94 8.96 -9.79 -31.90
CA ASN A 94 10.28 -10.07 -32.47
C ASN A 94 11.16 -8.81 -32.48
N ASP A 95 10.53 -7.64 -32.40
CA ASP A 95 11.17 -6.32 -32.36
C ASP A 95 10.39 -5.36 -31.45
N VAL A 96 11.11 -4.51 -30.71
CA VAL A 96 10.58 -3.40 -29.91
C VAL A 96 9.75 -2.43 -30.76
N ALA A 97 10.03 -2.31 -32.06
CA ALA A 97 9.24 -1.51 -32.99
C ALA A 97 7.78 -1.97 -33.10
N GLU A 98 7.48 -3.24 -32.81
CA GLU A 98 6.11 -3.78 -32.83
C GLU A 98 5.22 -3.19 -31.70
N LEU A 99 5.81 -2.75 -30.58
CA LEU A 99 5.10 -2.06 -29.50
C LEU A 99 4.42 -0.77 -29.96
N ARG A 100 4.94 -0.12 -31.00
CA ARG A 100 4.35 1.09 -31.58
C ARG A 100 3.06 0.82 -32.36
N ARG A 101 2.81 -0.43 -32.73
CA ARG A 101 1.65 -0.87 -33.51
C ARG A 101 0.53 -1.47 -32.65
N LEU A 102 0.84 -1.82 -31.40
CA LEU A 102 -0.18 -2.25 -30.44
C LEU A 102 -1.12 -1.07 -30.13
N PRO A 103 -2.41 -1.34 -29.85
CA PRO A 103 -3.34 -0.31 -29.40
C PRO A 103 -2.83 0.27 -28.08
N GLN A 104 -2.13 1.41 -28.18
CA GLN A 104 -1.65 2.13 -27.02
C GLN A 104 -2.86 2.67 -26.26
N ARG A 105 -2.81 2.57 -24.92
CA ARG A 105 -3.76 3.26 -24.07
C ARG A 105 -3.65 4.74 -24.43
N LYS A 106 -4.71 5.30 -25.01
CA LYS A 106 -4.73 6.69 -25.48
C LYS A 106 -4.36 7.57 -24.29
N ASP A 107 -3.25 8.30 -24.40
CA ASP A 107 -2.89 9.35 -23.45
C ASP A 107 -3.99 10.39 -23.50
N LEU A 108 -4.99 10.20 -22.65
CA LEU A 108 -6.02 11.19 -22.42
C LEU A 108 -5.30 12.33 -21.72
N ALA A 109 -5.05 13.42 -22.46
CA ALA A 109 -4.59 14.67 -21.90
C ALA A 109 -5.68 15.18 -20.93
N LEU A 110 -5.59 14.73 -19.69
CA LEU A 110 -6.53 15.02 -18.61
C LEU A 110 -6.29 16.40 -18.01
N ARG A 111 -5.18 17.04 -18.38
CA ARG A 111 -4.79 18.35 -17.86
C ARG A 111 -5.80 19.42 -18.22
N GLU A 112 -6.16 19.55 -19.49
CA GLU A 112 -7.13 20.52 -19.96
C GLU A 112 -8.52 20.34 -19.32
N PRO A 113 -9.14 19.14 -19.33
CA PRO A 113 -10.46 18.96 -18.73
C PRO A 113 -10.44 19.17 -17.21
N LEU A 114 -9.37 18.80 -16.50
CA LEU A 114 -9.25 19.06 -15.06
C LEU A 114 -9.10 20.56 -14.74
N LEU A 115 -8.39 21.32 -15.57
CA LEU A 115 -8.29 22.77 -15.42
C LEU A 115 -9.63 23.46 -15.63
N VAL A 116 -10.38 23.06 -16.67
CA VAL A 116 -11.73 23.57 -16.92
C VAL A 116 -12.66 23.25 -15.75
N LEU A 117 -12.61 22.02 -15.23
CA LEU A 117 -13.39 21.61 -14.08
C LEU A 117 -13.03 22.42 -12.83
N ALA A 118 -11.74 22.61 -12.54
CA ALA A 118 -11.29 23.40 -11.40
C ALA A 118 -11.77 24.86 -11.48
N LEU A 119 -11.73 25.47 -12.67
CA LEU A 119 -12.24 26.82 -12.89
C LEU A 119 -13.75 26.90 -12.67
N LEU A 120 -14.51 25.93 -13.16
CA LEU A 120 -15.96 25.87 -12.95
C LEU A 120 -16.33 25.75 -11.48
N VAL A 121 -15.66 24.86 -10.74
CA VAL A 121 -15.87 24.68 -9.29
C VAL A 121 -15.55 25.98 -8.55
N PHE A 122 -14.42 26.61 -8.86
CA PHE A 122 -14.03 27.88 -8.25
C PHE A 122 -15.07 28.99 -8.49
N LEU A 123 -15.59 29.11 -9.71
CA LEU A 123 -16.63 30.10 -10.04
C LEU A 123 -17.95 29.81 -9.31
N LEU A 124 -18.33 28.54 -9.19
CA LEU A 124 -19.53 28.14 -8.46
C LEU A 124 -19.41 28.44 -6.97
N GLU A 125 -18.27 28.15 -6.35
CA GLU A 125 -17.99 28.52 -4.97
C GLU A 125 -18.09 30.03 -4.78
N ARG A 126 -17.47 30.80 -5.69
CA ARG A 126 -17.49 32.25 -5.62
C ARG A 126 -18.88 32.83 -5.77
N TYR A 127 -19.70 32.26 -6.64
CA TYR A 127 -21.09 32.65 -6.81
C TYR A 127 -21.93 32.30 -5.58
N ALA A 128 -21.76 31.11 -5.00
CA ALA A 128 -22.46 30.68 -3.80
C ALA A 128 -22.08 31.51 -2.57
N GLU A 129 -20.81 31.91 -2.43
CA GLU A 129 -20.38 32.88 -1.41
C GLU A 129 -21.09 34.22 -1.56
N ARG A 130 -21.13 34.77 -2.79
CA ARG A 130 -21.77 36.06 -3.06
C ARG A 130 -23.25 36.02 -2.70
N ARG A 131 -23.97 34.98 -3.12
CA ARG A 131 -25.39 34.79 -2.80
C ARG A 131 -25.62 34.65 -1.28
N ARG A 132 -24.78 33.90 -0.57
CA ARG A 132 -24.86 33.79 0.90
C ARG A 132 -24.63 35.13 1.61
N ARG A 133 -23.68 35.94 1.14
CA ARG A 133 -23.43 37.28 1.69
C ARG A 133 -24.60 38.22 1.46
N GLU A 134 -25.18 38.24 0.25
CA GLU A 134 -26.37 39.03 -0.08
C GLU A 134 -27.58 38.63 0.81
N LEU A 135 -27.83 37.33 0.98
CA LEU A 135 -28.89 36.82 1.85
C LEU A 135 -28.65 37.12 3.35
N SER A 136 -27.39 37.16 3.80
CA SER A 136 -27.05 37.49 5.18
C SER A 136 -27.27 38.95 5.55
N TRP A 137 -27.22 39.86 4.56
CA TRP A 137 -27.53 41.28 4.74
C TRP A 137 -29.03 41.54 4.84
N VAL A 138 -29.84 40.86 4.02
CA VAL A 138 -31.32 40.99 4.04
C VAL A 138 -31.94 40.47 5.34
N ARG A 139 -31.30 39.52 6.04
CA ARG A 139 -31.78 39.00 7.33
C ARG A 139 -31.41 39.85 8.56
N ARG A 140 -30.55 40.87 8.41
CA ARG A 140 -30.12 41.75 9.50
C ARG A 140 -30.66 43.19 9.39
N ALA A 141 -31.31 43.52 8.26
CA ALA A 141 -32.12 44.72 8.10
C ALA A 141 -33.57 44.40 8.51
#